data_AF-A0A1F5YBL8-F1
#
_entry.id   AF-A0A1F5YBL8-F1
#
_cell.length_a   1.000
_cell.length_b   1.000
_cell.length_c   1.000
_cell.angle_alpha   90.00
_cell.angle_beta   90.00
_cell.angle_gamma   90.00
#
_symmetry.space_group_name_H-M   'P 1'
#
loop_
_entity.id
_entity.type
_entity.pdbx_description
1 polymer ?
#
loop_
_entity_poly.entity_id
_entity_poly.type
_entity_poly.pdbx_seq_one_letter_code
_entity_poly.pdbx_strand_id
1 'polypeptide(L)'
;MKWWKDAFAIDPPGLSEPTDAQREVVDRICREIVGRGLSTPALIFLESFRPLNYIGSQVMHFFQPIVTAVLQGDGYRHFTEFLERRGSVDYFYRRIEELEAGQSRPPKR
;
A
#
# COMPACT_ATOMS: atom_id res chain seq x y z
N MET A 1 -32.94 -4.79 -22.01
CA MET A 1 -32.26 -5.29 -20.80
C MET A 1 -30.74 -5.19 -20.97
N LYS A 2 -30.16 -4.01 -20.74
CA LYS A 2 -28.72 -3.74 -20.92
C LYS A 2 -28.22 -2.75 -19.85
N TRP A 3 -28.59 -3.01 -18.59
CA TRP A 3 -28.21 -2.14 -17.45
C TRP A 3 -27.43 -2.86 -16.34
N TRP A 4 -27.20 -4.17 -16.49
CA TRP A 4 -26.43 -4.98 -15.53
C TRP A 4 -24.99 -5.23 -15.95
N LYS A 5 -24.65 -5.05 -17.23
CA LYS A 5 -23.31 -5.35 -17.74
C LYS A 5 -22.30 -4.24 -17.40
N ASP A 6 -22.79 -3.01 -17.19
CA ASP A 6 -21.94 -1.86 -16.86
C ASP A 6 -21.80 -1.65 -15.35
N ALA A 7 -22.64 -2.29 -14.52
CA ALA A 7 -22.55 -2.25 -13.05
C ALA A 7 -21.45 -3.17 -12.48
N PHE A 8 -21.00 -4.15 -13.28
CA PHE A 8 -19.91 -5.09 -12.98
C PHE A 8 -18.72 -4.92 -13.92
N ALA A 9 -18.60 -3.76 -14.58
CA ALA A 9 -17.36 -3.39 -15.23
C ALA A 9 -16.30 -3.24 -14.12
N ILE A 10 -15.63 -4.33 -13.80
CA ILE A 10 -14.39 -4.34 -13.04
C ILE A 10 -13.48 -3.45 -13.87
N ASP A 11 -13.24 -2.22 -13.40
CA ASP A 11 -12.20 -1.37 -13.96
C ASP A 11 -10.98 -2.28 -14.15
N PRO A 12 -10.40 -2.39 -15.37
CA PRO A 12 -9.22 -3.19 -15.57
C PRO A 12 -8.22 -2.77 -14.51
N PRO A 13 -7.56 -3.70 -13.78
CA PRO A 13 -6.80 -3.38 -12.59
C PRO A 13 -5.84 -2.24 -12.91
N GLY A 14 -6.25 -1.04 -12.53
CA GLY A 14 -5.47 0.14 -12.68
C GLY A 14 -4.37 -0.03 -11.67
N LEU A 15 -3.23 -0.56 -12.11
CA LEU A 15 -1.97 -0.45 -11.41
C LEU A 15 -1.83 1.03 -11.10
N SER A 16 -2.22 1.44 -9.89
CA SER A 16 -2.05 2.81 -9.43
C SER A 16 -0.56 3.03 -9.26
N GLU A 17 0.10 3.31 -10.36
CA GLU A 17 1.48 3.74 -10.42
C GLU A 17 1.58 5.01 -9.57
N PRO A 18 2.31 4.98 -8.44
CA PRO A 18 2.55 6.18 -7.66
C PRO A 18 3.37 7.17 -8.50
N THR A 19 3.16 8.47 -8.27
CA THR A 19 4.14 9.48 -8.71
C THR A 19 5.48 9.24 -8.02
N ASP A 20 6.58 9.82 -8.50
CA ASP A 20 7.89 9.62 -7.88
C ASP A 20 7.92 10.00 -6.39
N ALA A 21 7.26 11.12 -6.03
CA ALA A 21 7.12 11.55 -4.65
C ALA A 21 6.28 10.57 -3.80
N GLN A 22 5.18 10.04 -4.36
CA GLN A 22 4.37 9.02 -3.69
C GLN A 22 5.16 7.72 -3.53
N ARG A 23 5.94 7.34 -4.54
CA ARG A 23 6.74 6.12 -4.57
C ARG A 23 7.78 6.15 -3.47
N GLU A 24 8.49 7.27 -3.31
CA GLU A 24 9.47 7.45 -2.23
C GLU A 24 8.84 7.25 -0.85
N VAL A 25 7.68 7.89 -0.63
CA VAL A 25 6.92 7.80 0.62
C VAL A 25 6.48 6.36 0.91
N VAL A 26 5.88 5.70 -0.08
CA VAL A 26 5.41 4.31 0.03
C VAL A 26 6.58 3.36 0.29
N ASP A 27 7.68 3.49 -0.46
CA ASP A 27 8.88 2.68 -0.28
C ASP A 27 9.43 2.81 1.14
N ARG A 28 9.47 4.03 1.66
CA ARG A 28 9.96 4.29 3.02
C ARG A 28 9.11 3.58 4.07
N ILE A 29 7.78 3.64 3.94
CA ILE A 29 6.85 2.93 4.83
C ILE A 29 7.06 1.41 4.71
N CYS A 30 7.11 0.86 3.50
CA CYS A 30 7.29 -0.58 3.30
C CYS A 30 8.63 -1.06 3.89
N ARG A 31 9.72 -0.31 3.72
CA ARG A 31 11.02 -0.67 4.32
C ARG A 31 10.98 -0.67 5.85
N GLU A 32 10.27 0.27 6.47
CA GLU A 32 10.10 0.29 7.92
C GLU A 32 9.27 -0.89 8.43
N ILE A 33 8.23 -1.28 7.69
CA ILE A 33 7.44 -2.49 7.99
C ILE A 33 8.35 -3.73 7.98
N VAL A 34 9.08 -3.93 6.88
CA VAL A 34 9.93 -5.11 6.71
C VAL A 34 11.10 -5.10 7.69
N GLY A 35 11.79 -3.95 7.85
CA GLY A 35 12.92 -3.81 8.77
C GLY A 35 12.57 -4.04 10.24
N ARG A 36 11.30 -3.89 10.63
CA ARG A 36 10.79 -4.20 11.96
C ARG A 36 10.22 -5.62 12.10
N GLY A 37 10.29 -6.44 11.05
CA GLY A 37 9.70 -7.79 11.04
C GLY A 37 8.16 -7.79 11.05
N LEU A 38 7.53 -6.71 10.57
CA LEU A 38 6.08 -6.53 10.59
C LEU A 38 5.39 -6.94 9.26
N SER A 39 6.10 -7.59 8.35
CA SER A 39 5.59 -7.98 7.03
C SER A 39 4.33 -8.86 7.13
N THR A 40 4.38 -9.93 7.90
CA THR A 40 3.23 -10.85 8.09
C THR A 40 1.97 -10.16 8.60
N PRO A 41 1.99 -9.43 9.75
CA PRO A 41 0.80 -8.73 10.21
C PRO A 41 0.34 -7.62 9.25
N ALA A 42 1.26 -6.94 8.55
CA ALA A 42 0.91 -5.94 7.55
C ALA A 42 0.19 -6.55 6.34
N LEU A 43 0.65 -7.69 5.82
CA LEU A 43 0.02 -8.36 4.69
C LEU A 43 -1.37 -8.90 5.05
N ILE A 44 -1.54 -9.49 6.24
CA ILE A 44 -2.85 -9.93 6.73
C ILE A 44 -3.81 -8.74 6.86
N PHE A 45 -3.32 -7.62 7.41
CA PHE A 45 -4.11 -6.39 7.51
C PHE A 45 -4.53 -5.90 6.13
N LEU A 46 -3.59 -5.70 5.20
CA LEU A 46 -3.88 -5.25 3.83
C LEU A 46 -4.85 -6.18 3.10
N GLU A 47 -4.72 -7.49 3.29
CA GLU A 47 -5.64 -8.49 2.71
C GLU A 47 -7.07 -8.31 3.21
N SER A 48 -7.25 -7.95 4.49
CA SER A 48 -8.58 -7.65 5.04
C SER A 48 -9.24 -6.41 4.43
N PHE A 49 -8.46 -5.52 3.80
CA PHE A 49 -8.96 -4.32 3.11
C PHE A 49 -9.24 -4.52 1.62
N ARG A 50 -8.71 -5.57 0.98
CA ARG A 50 -9.02 -5.88 -0.44
C ARG A 50 -10.52 -5.95 -0.78
N PRO A 51 -11.43 -6.50 0.05
CA PRO A 51 -12.86 -6.51 -0.27
C PRO A 51 -13.59 -5.18 -0.04
N LEU A 52 -12.94 -4.20 0.61
CA LEU A 52 -13.56 -2.94 1.01
C LEU A 52 -13.20 -1.87 -0.01
N ASN A 53 -14.17 -1.52 -0.86
CA ASN A 53 -13.99 -0.66 -2.03
C ASN A 53 -13.43 0.76 -1.79
N TYR A 54 -13.19 1.20 -0.54
CA TYR A 54 -12.53 2.47 -0.23
C TYR A 54 -12.28 2.57 1.28
N ILE A 55 -11.03 2.48 1.75
CA ILE A 55 -10.69 2.82 3.13
C ILE A 55 -9.42 3.66 3.16
N GLY A 56 -9.57 4.96 2.87
CA GLY A 56 -8.52 5.95 3.14
C GLY A 56 -8.43 6.29 4.63
N SER A 57 -9.56 6.56 5.30
CA SER A 57 -9.53 7.15 6.65
C SER A 57 -9.18 6.17 7.79
N GLN A 58 -9.72 4.95 7.78
CA GLN A 58 -9.46 3.99 8.87
C GLN A 58 -8.06 3.36 8.79
N VAL A 59 -7.55 3.16 7.58
CA VAL A 59 -6.17 2.70 7.34
C VAL A 59 -5.17 3.75 7.85
N MET A 60 -5.44 5.03 7.64
CA MET A 60 -4.60 6.11 8.15
C MET A 60 -4.46 6.11 9.68
N HIS A 61 -5.54 5.82 10.41
CA HIS A 61 -5.47 5.72 11.87
C HIS A 61 -4.62 4.54 12.35
N PHE A 62 -4.68 3.40 11.66
CA PHE A 62 -3.84 2.24 11.98
C PHE A 62 -2.35 2.52 11.72
N PHE A 63 -2.04 3.14 10.58
CA PHE A 63 -0.65 3.44 10.20
C PHE A 63 -0.10 4.71 10.85
N GLN A 64 -0.91 5.48 11.58
CA GLN A 64 -0.51 6.73 12.22
C GLN A 64 0.85 6.66 12.97
N PRO A 65 1.14 5.67 13.85
CA PRO A 65 2.43 5.61 14.55
C PRO A 65 3.63 5.33 13.64
N ILE A 66 3.43 4.71 12.48
CA ILE A 66 4.47 4.48 11.48
C ILE A 66 4.64 5.75 10.63
N VAL A 67 3.53 6.31 10.17
CA VAL A 67 3.47 7.51 9.32
C VAL A 67 4.08 8.71 10.03
N THR A 68 3.72 8.99 11.29
CA THR A 68 4.25 10.14 12.04
C THR A 68 5.72 9.98 12.41
N ALA A 69 6.21 8.75 12.54
CA ALA A 69 7.61 8.49 12.83
C ALA A 69 8.52 8.61 11.58
N VAL A 70 7.93 8.47 10.38
CA VAL A 70 8.69 8.23 9.15
C VAL A 70 8.49 9.33 8.11
N LEU A 71 7.34 10.00 8.11
CA LEU A 71 6.97 11.03 7.15
C LEU A 71 7.07 12.43 7.75
N GLN A 72 7.73 13.34 7.02
CA GLN A 72 7.82 14.76 7.34
C GLN A 72 7.32 15.59 6.14
N GLY A 73 6.92 16.84 6.38
CA GLY A 73 6.46 17.75 5.33
C GLY A 73 5.29 17.20 4.50
N ASP A 74 5.39 17.29 3.18
CA ASP A 74 4.38 16.82 2.23
C ASP A 74 4.19 15.28 2.18
N GLY A 75 5.03 14.51 2.88
CA GLY A 75 4.96 13.04 2.85
C GLY A 75 3.63 12.48 3.33
N TYR A 76 3.02 13.10 4.34
CA TYR A 76 1.69 12.70 4.83
C TYR A 76 0.62 12.88 3.75
N ARG A 77 0.63 14.03 3.06
CA ARG A 77 -0.31 14.34 1.98
C ARG A 77 -0.15 13.37 0.80
N HIS A 78 1.09 13.11 0.38
CA HIS A 78 1.35 12.16 -0.69
C HIS A 78 0.90 10.73 -0.34
N PHE A 79 1.09 10.32 0.91
CA PHE A 79 0.61 9.02 1.38
C PHE A 79 -0.91 8.93 1.35
N THR A 80 -1.62 9.93 1.88
CA THR A 80 -3.09 9.95 1.89
C THR A 80 -3.66 9.98 0.47
N GLU A 81 -3.13 10.85 -0.40
CA GLU A 81 -3.55 10.94 -1.81
C GLU A 81 -3.34 9.61 -2.54
N PHE A 82 -2.25 8.90 -2.24
CA PHE A 82 -1.98 7.61 -2.85
C PHE A 82 -2.93 6.52 -2.34
N LEU A 83 -3.21 6.47 -1.04
CA LEU A 83 -4.13 5.50 -0.45
C LEU A 83 -5.56 5.58 -1.01
N GLU A 84 -6.01 6.77 -1.40
CA GLU A 84 -7.33 6.97 -2.03
C GLU A 84 -7.44 6.36 -3.44
N ARG A 85 -6.32 6.02 -4.08
CA ARG A 85 -6.31 5.43 -5.43
C ARG A 85 -6.69 3.94 -5.38
N ARG A 86 -7.53 3.50 -6.32
CA ARG A 86 -7.87 2.08 -6.50
C ARG A 86 -6.60 1.26 -6.73
N GLY A 87 -6.40 0.17 -6.00
CA GLY A 87 -5.20 -0.67 -6.14
C GLY A 87 -3.95 -0.17 -5.39
N SER A 88 -4.06 0.91 -4.59
CA SER A 88 -3.00 1.34 -3.67
C SER A 88 -2.63 0.25 -2.66
N VAL A 89 -3.63 -0.45 -2.12
CA VAL A 89 -3.46 -1.59 -1.21
C VAL A 89 -2.70 -2.74 -1.88
N ASP A 90 -3.03 -3.07 -3.13
CA ASP A 90 -2.31 -4.10 -3.90
C ASP A 90 -0.89 -3.69 -4.25
N TYR A 91 -0.64 -2.38 -4.43
CA TYR A 91 0.71 -1.85 -4.56
C TYR A 91 1.50 -2.06 -3.26
N PHE A 92 0.94 -1.69 -2.11
CA PHE A 92 1.57 -1.89 -0.80
C PHE A 92 1.88 -3.37 -0.54
N TYR A 93 0.91 -4.23 -0.81
CA TYR A 93 1.04 -5.68 -0.61
C TYR A 93 2.24 -6.23 -1.39
N ARG A 94 2.25 -6.02 -2.71
CA ARG A 94 3.34 -6.50 -3.59
C ARG A 94 4.68 -5.90 -3.19
N ARG A 95 4.70 -4.62 -2.81
CA ARG A 95 5.95 -3.94 -2.45
C ARG A 95 6.56 -4.51 -1.17
N ILE A 96 5.74 -4.86 -0.18
CA ILE A 96 6.19 -5.54 1.04
C ILE A 96 6.76 -6.92 0.70
N GLU A 97 6.07 -7.71 -0.13
CA GLU A 97 6.56 -9.02 -0.57
C GLU A 97 7.91 -8.95 -1.30
N GLU A 98 8.07 -8.00 -2.23
CA GLU A 98 9.31 -7.77 -2.96
C GLU A 98 10.49 -7.48 -2.02
N LEU A 99 10.27 -6.60 -1.03
CA LEU A 99 11.29 -6.21 -0.08
C LEU A 99 11.64 -7.34 0.90
N GLU A 100 10.64 -8.10 1.37
CA GLU A 100 10.82 -9.28 2.22
C GLU A 100 11.62 -10.38 1.49
N ALA A 101 11.26 -10.67 0.24
CA ALA A 101 11.97 -11.63 -0.60
C ALA A 101 13.42 -11.19 -0.87
N GLY A 102 13.64 -9.87 -1.02
CA GLY A 102 14.97 -9.28 -1.14
C GLY A 102 15.84 -9.44 0.11
N GLN A 103 15.26 -9.34 1.31
CA GLN A 103 15.98 -9.55 2.58
C GLN A 103 16.22 -11.04 2.89
N SER A 104 15.30 -11.91 2.47
CA SER A 104 15.41 -13.36 2.64
C SER A 104 16.46 -14.01 1.71
N ARG A 105 16.93 -13.29 0.67
CA ARG A 105 18.01 -13.80 -0.20
C ARG A 105 19.34 -13.71 0.56
N PRO A 106 20.06 -14.83 0.78
CA PRO A 106 21.33 -14.79 1.50
C PRO A 106 22.30 -13.83 0.82
N PRO A 107 23.16 -13.11 1.58
CA PRO A 107 24.13 -12.20 1.00
C PRO A 107 24.96 -12.98 -0.02
N LYS A 108 25.07 -12.45 -1.26
CA LYS A 108 26.03 -12.94 -2.25
C LYS A 108 27.42 -12.82 -1.62
N ARG A 109 27.94 -13.94 -1.12
CA ARG A 109 29.33 -14.10 -0.72
C ARG A 109 30.24 -14.06 -1.94
#